data_AF-A0A8T1XBM0-F1
#
_entry.id   AF-A0A8T1XBM0-F1
#
_cell.length_a   1.000
_cell.length_b   1.000
_cell.length_c   1.000
_cell.angle_alpha   90.00
_cell.angle_beta   90.00
_cell.angle_gamma   90.00
#
_symmetry.space_group_name_H-M   'P 1'
#
loop_
_entity.id
_entity.type
_entity.pdbx_description
1 polymer ?
#
loop_
_entity_poly.entity_id
_entity_poly.type
_entity_poly.pdbx_seq_one_letter_code
_entity_poly.pdbx_strand_id
1 'polypeptide(L)'
;MNRLVPYRSKASEEVVARIEHTLTSTMYLVQTSGPTSYVIQEQNSEKKHRVLIGAMQSCSCGTADICTHILFVMLKVLRVPPTTPVVWQKSLIDSEVHS
;
A
#
# COMPACT_ATOMS: atom_id res chain seq x y z
N MET A 1 8.94 30.06 3.99
CA MET A 1 8.35 28.77 3.57
C MET A 1 9.15 27.62 4.18
N ASN A 2 8.67 27.07 5.30
CA ASN A 2 9.39 26.02 6.05
C ASN A 2 8.84 24.64 5.63
N ARG A 3 9.53 23.95 4.71
CA ARG A 3 9.22 22.55 4.38
C ARG A 3 9.70 21.70 5.56
N LEU A 4 8.79 21.12 6.34
CA LEU A 4 9.12 20.35 7.54
C LEU A 4 9.76 18.98 7.24
N VAL A 5 9.71 18.51 5.99
CA VAL A 5 10.38 17.30 5.54
C VAL A 5 10.98 17.48 4.13
N PRO A 6 12.22 17.02 3.87
CA PRO A 6 12.78 17.02 2.54
C PRO A 6 12.02 16.04 1.63
N TYR A 7 11.74 16.46 0.40
CA TYR A 7 11.13 15.65 -0.66
C TYR A 7 12.00 14.41 -0.89
N ARG A 8 11.47 13.23 -0.55
CA ARG A 8 12.19 11.96 -0.69
C ARG A 8 11.92 11.39 -2.09
N SER A 9 12.74 11.79 -3.06
CA SER A 9 12.68 11.32 -4.46
C SER A 9 13.01 9.84 -4.65
N LYS A 10 13.45 9.14 -3.60
CA LYS A 10 13.82 7.72 -3.66
C LYS A 10 13.11 6.95 -2.56
N ALA A 11 12.47 5.85 -2.95
CA ALA A 11 12.18 4.76 -2.04
C ALA A 11 13.47 4.33 -1.35
N SER A 12 13.47 4.22 -0.03
CA SER A 12 14.57 3.54 0.65
C SER A 12 14.66 2.10 0.11
N GLU A 13 15.87 1.55 0.03
CA GLU A 13 16.08 0.16 -0.44
C GLU A 13 15.16 -0.83 0.28
N GLU A 14 14.86 -0.57 1.56
CA GLU A 14 13.93 -1.36 2.36
C GLU A 14 12.49 -1.35 1.83
N VAL A 15 12.03 -0.24 1.27
CA VAL A 15 10.71 -0.10 0.64
C VAL A 15 10.69 -0.80 -0.71
N VAL A 16 11.75 -0.65 -1.51
CA VAL A 16 11.89 -1.35 -2.80
C VAL A 16 11.90 -2.86 -2.56
N ALA A 17 12.68 -3.34 -1.60
CA ALA A 17 12.70 -4.74 -1.20
C ALA A 17 11.31 -5.22 -0.75
N ARG A 18 10.56 -4.40 -0.02
CA ARG A 18 9.18 -4.73 0.40
C ARG A 18 8.21 -4.81 -0.79
N ILE A 19 8.36 -3.92 -1.76
CA ILE A 19 7.58 -3.89 -3.01
C ILE A 19 7.89 -5.14 -3.84
N GLU A 20 9.17 -5.42 -4.08
CA GLU A 20 9.60 -6.62 -4.79
C GLU A 20 9.11 -7.88 -4.09
N HIS A 21 9.26 -7.97 -2.76
CA HIS A 21 8.72 -9.06 -1.96
C HIS A 21 7.20 -9.20 -2.08
N THR A 22 6.49 -8.09 -2.24
CA THR A 22 5.04 -8.09 -2.46
C THR A 22 4.68 -8.53 -3.88
N LEU A 23 5.50 -8.19 -4.87
CA LEU A 23 5.33 -8.61 -6.27
C LEU A 23 5.65 -10.10 -6.47
N THR A 24 6.63 -10.62 -5.73
CA THR A 24 6.98 -12.05 -5.70
C THR A 24 6.04 -12.86 -4.83
N SER A 25 5.46 -12.27 -3.78
CA SER A 25 4.41 -12.90 -2.99
C SER A 25 3.13 -13.04 -3.78
N THR A 26 2.63 -14.27 -3.87
CA THR A 26 1.34 -14.53 -4.50
C THR A 26 0.23 -14.33 -3.48
N MET A 27 -0.54 -13.25 -3.64
CA MET A 27 -1.73 -12.94 -2.86
C MET A 27 -2.89 -12.74 -3.82
N TYR A 28 -4.10 -12.94 -3.32
CA TYR A 28 -5.33 -12.85 -4.12
C TYR A 28 -6.27 -11.86 -3.47
N LEU A 29 -6.87 -10.99 -4.28
CA LEU A 29 -8.00 -10.17 -3.86
C LEU A 29 -9.24 -11.07 -3.83
N VAL A 30 -9.77 -11.32 -2.64
CA VAL A 30 -10.97 -12.13 -2.43
C VAL A 30 -12.22 -11.34 -2.74
N GLN A 31 -12.32 -10.12 -2.20
CA GLN A 31 -13.50 -9.28 -2.33
C GLN A 31 -13.20 -7.81 -2.05
N THR A 32 -13.93 -6.91 -2.69
CA THR A 32 -13.95 -5.48 -2.36
C THR A 32 -15.23 -5.15 -1.60
N SER A 33 -15.12 -4.87 -0.30
CA SER A 33 -16.24 -4.56 0.58
C SER A 33 -16.67 -3.08 0.50
N GLY A 34 -15.96 -2.25 -0.27
CA GLY A 34 -16.25 -0.84 -0.49
C GLY A 34 -15.20 -0.18 -1.41
N PRO A 35 -15.34 1.12 -1.74
CA PRO A 35 -14.38 1.83 -2.61
C PRO A 35 -12.97 1.91 -1.99
N THR A 36 -12.90 1.85 -0.66
CA THR A 36 -11.67 1.93 0.12
C THR A 36 -11.41 0.68 0.94
N SER A 37 -12.18 -0.40 0.77
CA SER A 37 -12.10 -1.61 1.60
C SER A 37 -11.90 -2.87 0.75
N TYR A 38 -10.77 -3.54 0.96
CA TYR A 38 -10.30 -4.66 0.17
C TYR A 38 -10.03 -5.86 1.09
N VAL A 39 -10.47 -7.05 0.69
CA VAL A 39 -10.21 -8.30 1.39
C VAL A 39 -9.26 -9.11 0.54
N ILE A 40 -8.08 -9.38 1.07
CA ILE A 40 -7.05 -10.16 0.40
C ILE A 40 -6.81 -11.47 1.15
N GLN A 41 -6.27 -12.46 0.46
CA GLN A 41 -5.91 -13.76 1.01
C GLN A 41 -4.56 -14.16 0.43
N GLU A 42 -3.67 -14.63 1.29
CA GLU A 42 -2.33 -15.05 0.89
C GLU A 42 -2.37 -16.47 0.32
N GLN A 43 -1.53 -16.79 -0.67
CA GLN A 43 -1.48 -18.16 -1.20
C GLN A 43 -1.09 -19.19 -0.13
N ASN A 44 -0.24 -18.79 0.82
CA ASN A 44 0.23 -19.65 1.91
C ASN A 44 -0.66 -19.62 3.15
N SER A 45 -1.79 -18.91 3.13
CA SER A 45 -2.65 -18.77 4.31
C SER A 45 -4.13 -18.65 3.90
N GLU A 46 -4.98 -19.52 4.45
CA GLU A 46 -6.43 -19.43 4.28
C GLU A 46 -7.05 -18.24 5.05
N LYS A 47 -6.23 -17.50 5.81
CA LYS A 47 -6.64 -16.30 6.52
C LYS A 47 -6.85 -15.14 5.54
N LYS A 48 -8.00 -14.50 5.67
CA LYS A 48 -8.37 -13.30 4.92
C LYS A 48 -7.95 -12.07 5.71
N HIS A 49 -7.18 -11.19 5.09
CA HIS A 49 -6.78 -9.91 5.65
C HIS A 49 -7.60 -8.79 5.03
N ARG A 50 -8.21 -7.97 5.88
CA ARG A 50 -8.99 -6.80 5.46
C ARG A 50 -8.07 -5.58 5.47
N VAL A 51 -7.94 -4.96 4.31
CA VAL A 51 -7.12 -3.78 4.04
C VAL A 51 -8.05 -2.61 3.72
N LEU A 52 -7.88 -1.50 4.44
CA LEU A 52 -8.57 -0.26 4.19
C LEU A 52 -7.57 0.75 3.60
N ILE A 53 -7.88 1.28 2.42
CA ILE A 53 -7.15 2.33 1.70
C ILE A 53 -8.05 3.57 1.65
N GLY A 54 -8.13 4.29 2.78
CA GLY A 54 -8.88 5.55 2.89
C GLY A 54 -7.95 6.72 3.22
N ALA A 55 -8.44 7.66 4.04
CA ALA A 55 -7.60 8.74 4.61
C ALA A 55 -6.44 8.19 5.46
N MET A 56 -6.63 7.01 6.06
CA MET A 56 -5.57 6.24 6.71
C MET A 56 -5.56 4.82 6.15
N GLN A 57 -4.36 4.32 5.86
CA GLN A 57 -4.15 2.94 5.43
C GLN A 57 -4.13 2.05 6.68
N SER A 58 -4.96 1.02 6.73
CA SER A 58 -5.05 0.11 7.88
C SER A 58 -5.25 -1.32 7.42
N CYS A 59 -4.51 -2.25 8.01
CA CYS A 59 -4.64 -3.67 7.70
C CYS A 59 -4.94 -4.48 8.95
N SER A 60 -5.81 -5.48 8.81
CA SER A 60 -6.15 -6.44 9.86
C SER A 60 -5.00 -7.41 10.22
N CYS A 61 -3.83 -7.29 9.59
CA CYS A 61 -2.63 -8.05 9.94
C CYS A 61 -1.96 -7.59 11.25
N GLY A 62 -2.40 -6.46 11.83
CA GLY A 62 -1.87 -5.93 13.09
C GLY A 62 -0.61 -5.06 12.94
N THR A 63 -0.22 -4.75 11.70
CA THR A 63 0.91 -3.84 11.43
C THR A 63 0.45 -2.40 11.52
N ALA A 64 1.14 -1.58 12.34
CA ALA A 64 0.86 -0.15 12.48
C ALA A 64 1.40 0.71 11.31
N ASP A 65 2.00 0.07 10.30
CA ASP A 65 2.65 0.69 9.13
C ASP A 65 2.19 0.03 7.81
N ILE A 66 2.74 0.48 6.67
CA ILE A 66 2.47 -0.08 5.35
C ILE A 66 3.02 -1.52 5.31
N CYS A 67 2.11 -2.49 5.41
CA CYS A 67 2.43 -3.90 5.22
C CYS A 67 2.38 -4.29 3.73
N THR A 68 2.90 -5.48 3.42
CA THR A 68 2.87 -6.08 2.08
C THR A 68 1.44 -6.21 1.52
N HIS A 69 0.45 -6.39 2.40
CA HIS A 69 -0.97 -6.42 2.04
C HIS A 69 -1.49 -5.08 1.48
N ILE A 70 -1.10 -3.96 2.09
CA ILE A 70 -1.45 -2.61 1.62
C ILE A 70 -0.76 -2.36 0.28
N LEU A 71 0.54 -2.67 0.19
CA LEU A 71 1.30 -2.58 -1.06
C LEU A 71 0.67 -3.42 -2.17
N PHE A 72 0.20 -4.63 -1.87
CA PHE A 72 -0.45 -5.49 -2.85
C PHE A 72 -1.70 -4.84 -3.42
N VAL A 73 -2.56 -4.26 -2.57
CA VAL A 73 -3.75 -3.55 -3.03
C VAL A 73 -3.35 -2.35 -3.89
N MET A 74 -2.36 -1.55 -3.49
CA MET A 74 -1.94 -0.39 -4.28
C MET A 74 -1.32 -0.78 -5.63
N LEU A 75 -0.45 -1.80 -5.65
CA LEU A 75 0.32 -2.18 -6.84
C LEU A 75 -0.45 -3.10 -7.79
N LYS A 76 -1.21 -4.07 -7.27
CA LYS A 76 -1.90 -5.09 -8.08
C LYS A 76 -3.37 -4.75 -8.32
N VAL A 77 -4.06 -4.21 -7.32
CA VAL A 77 -5.50 -3.92 -7.42
C VAL A 77 -5.73 -2.53 -8.03
N LEU A 78 -5.16 -1.50 -7.42
CA LEU A 78 -5.23 -0.11 -7.92
C LEU A 78 -4.28 0.14 -9.10
N ARG A 79 -3.36 -0.79 -9.37
CA ARG A 79 -2.33 -0.70 -10.43
C ARG A 79 -1.51 0.59 -10.38
N VAL A 80 -1.26 1.09 -9.18
CA VAL A 80 -0.38 2.22 -8.96
C VAL A 80 1.04 1.78 -9.27
N PRO A 81 1.79 2.51 -10.11
CA PRO A 81 3.15 2.13 -10.43
C PRO A 81 4.04 2.28 -9.19
N PRO A 82 4.92 1.29 -8.92
CA PRO A 82 5.87 1.32 -7.80
C PRO A 82 6.89 2.44 -7.94
N THR A 83 6.92 3.15 -9.06
CA THR A 83 7.81 4.31 -9.27
C THR A 83 7.26 5.59 -8.66
N THR A 84 5.98 5.61 -8.26
CA THR A 84 5.34 6.83 -7.74
C THR A 84 5.50 6.91 -6.23
N PRO A 85 5.91 8.08 -5.69
CA PRO A 85 6.13 8.25 -4.26
C PRO A 85 4.91 8.02 -3.38
N VAL A 86 3.73 7.98 -3.98
CA VAL A 86 2.45 7.64 -3.38
C VAL A 86 2.39 6.22 -2.81
N VAL A 87 3.18 5.27 -3.35
CA VAL A 87 3.16 3.85 -2.93
C VAL A 87 3.80 3.66 -1.55
N TRP A 88 4.72 4.55 -1.16
CA TRP A 88 5.47 4.47 0.10
C TRP A 88 5.22 5.63 1.06
N GLN A 89 4.30 6.53 0.72
CA GLN A 89 3.83 7.53 1.66
C GLN A 89 2.63 7.01 2.46
N LYS A 90 2.84 6.94 3.77
CA LYS A 90 1.85 6.58 4.80
C LYS A 90 0.65 7.54 4.87
N SER A 91 0.80 8.73 4.26
CA SER A 91 -0.21 9.75 4.13
C SER A 91 -0.15 10.27 2.70
N LEU A 92 -1.19 9.97 1.93
CA LEU A 92 -1.54 10.75 0.75
C LEU A 92 -1.87 12.15 1.27
N ILE A 93 -0.93 13.08 1.22
CA ILE A 93 -1.33 14.48 1.24
C ILE A 93 -2.10 14.73 -0.06
N ASP A 94 -3.32 15.23 0.10
CA ASP A 94 -4.30 15.60 -0.93
C ASP A 94 -3.73 16.42 -2.11
N SER A 95 -2.53 16.99 -1.98
CA SER A 95 -1.86 17.80 -3.00
C SER A 95 -1.46 17.09 -4.30
N GLU A 96 -1.57 15.77 -4.42
CA GLU A 96 -1.26 15.05 -5.68
C GLU A 96 -2.53 14.54 -6.41
N VAL A 97 -3.73 14.92 -5.95
CA VAL A 97 -5.02 14.61 -6.62
C VAL A 97 -5.48 15.72 -7.58
N HIS A 98 -4.81 16.88 -7.60
CA HIS A 98 -5.15 17.97 -8.50
C HIS A 98 -3.92 18.46 -9.27
N SER A 99 -3.79 18.00 -10.52
CA SER A 99 -3.18 18.78 -11.60
C SER A 99 -4.27 19.20 -12.58
#